data_AF-A0A6C0LLK6-F1
#
_entry.id   AF-A0A6C0LLK6-F1
#
_cell.length_a   1.000
_cell.length_b   1.000
_cell.length_c   1.000
_cell.angle_alpha   90.00
_cell.angle_beta   90.00
_cell.angle_gamma   90.00
#
_symmetry.space_group_name_H-M   'P 1'
#
loop_
_entity.id
_entity.type
_entity.pdbx_description
1 polymer ?
#
loop_
_entity_poly.entity_id
_entity_poly.type
_entity_poly.pdbx_seq_one_letter_code
_entity_poly.pdbx_strand_id
1 'polypeptide(L)'
;MGIPSYFSFIVKNHHKIIKELSAYNDKIDNFYLDCNSIIYDCVHKIDLDEIKDDMKTAIIINVFHKIEEYVNFIKPTNLLFISFDGVAPVAKLEQQRNRRYKSNYQSNIYNNIFTDKKIDKWNTASITPGTEFMRMLNEKIRKKFNDPSKYKLNKIILSLSDEYGEGEHKIFKYIRDTKEDNINCTNVVYGLDADLIMLSLNHLPINNKIYLFRETPAFVKSINIELEPNKTYLLDIPELANTIIMDMNNGRIPTTEQGYNRLYDYIFMCFFLGNDFLPHFPSVNIRTTGIDKMFNAYCATIGMHEDENLTNGKVIYWRNVKHLVRFLADNEEGYLKTETHSRAKREAIKPPNKTMEDKWKLFENKPTYNRQREKLINVFHAGWEARYYKQLFDLEIDEIRKKQICVNYLEGIEWTMKYYTSGCPDWRWCYNYNYPPLLKDLIHYIPFFESEFIVNKPENPVNELVQLCYVLPRQSLSLLPDKLRMALLSNHDGWYKEDCDFIWAYCKYFWESHVDLPHIEIQKLEEFVYKTIL
;
A
#
# COMPACT_ATOMS: atom_id res chain seq x y z
N MET A 1 4.38 2.80 1.33
CA MET A 1 4.46 4.22 1.80
C MET A 1 3.51 4.42 2.97
N GLY A 2 3.82 5.31 3.93
CA GLY A 2 2.79 5.76 4.87
C GLY A 2 1.74 6.57 4.09
N ILE A 3 0.55 6.01 3.85
CA ILE A 3 -0.59 6.69 3.18
C ILE A 3 -0.76 8.14 3.68
N PRO A 4 -0.71 8.42 5.00
CA PRO A 4 -0.85 9.80 5.49
C PRO A 4 0.32 10.72 5.12
N SER A 5 1.54 10.19 4.96
CA SER A 5 2.73 10.99 4.67
C SER A 5 2.73 11.49 3.23
N TYR A 6 2.42 10.62 2.27
CA TYR A 6 2.33 11.00 0.86
C TYR A 6 1.14 11.90 0.59
N PHE A 7 -0.05 11.53 1.09
CA PHE A 7 -1.24 12.38 0.98
C PHE A 7 -1.01 13.75 1.64
N SER A 8 -0.37 13.79 2.82
CA SER A 8 -0.04 15.05 3.48
C SER A 8 0.96 15.89 2.66
N PHE A 9 1.94 15.26 2.00
CA PHE A 9 2.86 15.96 1.12
C PHE A 9 2.10 16.61 -0.05
N ILE A 10 1.24 15.86 -0.74
CA ILE A 10 0.47 16.38 -1.87
C ILE A 10 -0.41 17.56 -1.43
N VAL A 11 -1.24 17.37 -0.38
CA VAL A 11 -2.20 18.41 0.04
C VAL A 11 -1.52 19.69 0.51
N LYS A 12 -0.34 19.58 1.16
CA LYS A 12 0.43 20.76 1.58
C LYS A 12 0.97 21.56 0.40
N ASN A 13 1.45 20.86 -0.64
CA ASN A 13 2.08 21.52 -1.78
C ASN A 13 1.06 21.94 -2.85
N HIS A 14 -0.11 21.29 -2.91
CA HIS A 14 -1.07 21.43 -4.01
C HIS A 14 -2.51 21.55 -3.51
N HIS A 15 -2.82 22.55 -2.67
CA HIS A 15 -4.14 22.70 -2.05
C HIS A 15 -5.33 22.76 -3.03
N LYS A 16 -5.12 23.23 -4.27
CA LYS A 16 -6.16 23.42 -5.29
C LYS A 16 -6.77 22.13 -5.85
N ILE A 17 -6.12 20.99 -5.61
CA ILE A 17 -6.60 19.68 -6.06
C ILE A 17 -7.84 19.22 -5.29
N ILE A 18 -8.12 19.80 -4.12
CA ILE A 18 -9.27 19.43 -3.29
C ILE A 18 -10.45 20.31 -3.71
N LYS A 19 -11.49 19.67 -4.27
CA LYS A 19 -12.71 20.34 -4.73
C LYS A 19 -13.89 19.91 -3.87
N GLU A 20 -14.72 20.84 -3.45
CA GLU A 20 -15.97 20.51 -2.76
C GLU A 20 -16.91 19.78 -3.72
N LEU A 21 -17.45 18.64 -3.31
CA LEU A 21 -18.36 17.84 -4.14
C LEU A 21 -19.63 18.62 -4.52
N SER A 22 -20.14 19.46 -3.61
CA SER A 22 -21.33 20.29 -3.85
C SER A 22 -21.12 21.34 -4.95
N ALA A 23 -19.87 21.78 -5.14
CA ALA A 23 -19.47 22.73 -6.16
C ALA A 23 -19.13 22.05 -7.50
N TYR A 24 -19.08 20.72 -7.53
CA TYR A 24 -18.84 19.94 -8.74
C TYR A 24 -20.15 19.84 -9.54
N ASN A 25 -20.27 20.68 -10.57
CA ASN A 25 -21.48 20.76 -11.40
C ASN A 25 -21.51 19.75 -12.55
N ASP A 26 -20.38 19.09 -12.82
CA ASP A 26 -20.28 18.14 -13.92
C ASP A 26 -20.96 16.81 -13.57
N LYS A 27 -21.50 16.19 -14.61
CA LYS A 27 -22.12 14.87 -14.52
C LYS A 27 -21.06 13.82 -14.13
N ILE A 28 -21.38 12.99 -13.14
CA ILE A 28 -20.59 11.82 -12.77
C ILE A 28 -21.22 10.59 -13.44
N ASP A 29 -20.46 9.91 -14.30
CA ASP A 29 -20.95 8.76 -15.06
C ASP A 29 -20.76 7.47 -14.24
N ASN A 30 -19.55 7.26 -13.75
CA ASN A 30 -19.14 5.99 -13.15
C ASN A 30 -18.62 6.19 -11.72
N PHE A 31 -19.06 5.34 -10.80
CA PHE A 31 -18.57 5.31 -9.43
C PHE A 31 -18.00 3.94 -9.08
N TYR A 32 -16.74 3.92 -8.67
CA TYR A 32 -16.01 2.70 -8.31
C TYR A 32 -15.71 2.71 -6.81
N LEU A 33 -16.02 1.63 -6.13
CA LEU A 33 -15.86 1.50 -4.68
C LEU A 33 -14.86 0.41 -4.36
N ASP A 34 -13.73 0.78 -3.75
CA ASP A 34 -12.95 -0.15 -2.94
C ASP A 34 -13.58 -0.22 -1.53
N CYS A 35 -14.32 -1.30 -1.28
CA CYS A 35 -15.14 -1.41 -0.08
C CYS A 35 -14.39 -1.96 1.14
N ASN A 36 -13.13 -2.33 1.04
CA ASN A 36 -12.44 -2.96 2.16
C ASN A 36 -12.32 -2.01 3.37
N SER A 37 -12.00 -0.74 3.14
CA SER A 37 -11.96 0.27 4.22
C SER A 37 -13.34 0.51 4.85
N ILE A 38 -14.42 0.39 4.07
CA ILE A 38 -15.79 0.55 4.55
C ILE A 38 -16.10 -0.49 5.63
N ILE A 39 -15.68 -1.74 5.45
CA ILE A 39 -15.90 -2.80 6.46
C ILE A 39 -15.21 -2.44 7.77
N TYR A 40 -13.94 -2.00 7.72
CA TYR A 40 -13.21 -1.58 8.91
C TYR A 40 -13.88 -0.39 9.61
N ASP A 41 -14.32 0.62 8.86
CA ASP A 41 -15.02 1.78 9.41
C ASP A 41 -16.34 1.39 10.09
N CYS A 42 -17.11 0.47 9.48
CA CYS A 42 -18.32 -0.08 10.08
C CYS A 42 -18.03 -0.83 11.39
N VAL A 43 -16.98 -1.66 11.43
CA VAL A 43 -16.56 -2.36 12.66
C VAL A 43 -16.13 -1.38 13.75
N HIS A 44 -15.44 -0.30 13.40
CA HIS A 44 -15.00 0.69 14.39
C HIS A 44 -16.16 1.50 14.96
N LYS A 45 -17.12 1.90 14.11
CA LYS A 45 -18.27 2.74 14.47
C LYS A 45 -19.45 1.96 15.07
N ILE A 46 -19.48 0.63 14.98
CA ILE A 46 -20.60 -0.17 15.50
C ILE A 46 -20.78 0.04 17.01
N ASP A 47 -22.00 0.35 17.44
CA ASP A 47 -22.37 0.38 18.85
C ASP A 47 -22.84 -1.02 19.26
N LEU A 48 -22.24 -1.59 20.31
CA LEU A 48 -22.56 -2.93 20.78
C LEU A 48 -23.95 -2.98 21.43
N ASP A 49 -24.40 -1.87 22.02
CA ASP A 49 -25.68 -1.79 22.74
C ASP A 49 -26.88 -1.73 21.76
N GLU A 50 -26.63 -1.36 20.50
CA GLU A 50 -27.66 -1.26 19.45
C GLU A 50 -27.79 -2.54 18.60
N ILE A 51 -26.96 -3.56 18.85
CA ILE A 51 -26.96 -4.81 18.09
C ILE A 51 -28.19 -5.66 18.46
N LYS A 52 -29.16 -5.75 17.55
CA LYS A 52 -30.36 -6.59 17.68
C LYS A 52 -30.19 -7.99 17.07
N ASP A 53 -29.40 -8.09 16.00
CA ASP A 53 -29.08 -9.33 15.28
C ASP A 53 -27.68 -9.85 15.67
N ASP A 54 -27.19 -10.92 15.05
CA ASP A 54 -25.79 -11.30 15.26
C ASP A 54 -24.83 -10.22 14.68
N MET A 55 -23.65 -10.10 15.28
CA MET A 55 -22.68 -9.07 14.92
C MET A 55 -22.22 -9.11 13.45
N LYS A 56 -22.12 -10.30 12.83
CA LYS A 56 -21.75 -10.41 11.41
C LYS A 56 -22.83 -9.74 10.55
N THR A 57 -24.10 -10.04 10.84
CA THR A 57 -25.25 -9.44 10.16
C THR A 57 -25.31 -7.93 10.36
N ALA A 58 -25.10 -7.43 11.58
CA ALA A 58 -25.09 -5.99 11.86
C ALA A 58 -23.99 -5.24 11.07
N ILE A 59 -22.77 -5.79 11.01
CA ILE A 59 -21.68 -5.22 10.20
C ILE A 59 -22.08 -5.18 8.71
N ILE A 60 -22.63 -6.28 8.18
CA ILE A 60 -23.06 -6.37 6.77
C ILE A 60 -24.13 -5.31 6.44
N ILE A 61 -25.13 -5.13 7.32
CA ILE A 61 -26.18 -4.12 7.15
C ILE A 61 -25.58 -2.71 7.13
N ASN A 62 -24.66 -2.41 8.06
CA ASN A 62 -23.98 -1.11 8.09
C ASN A 62 -23.16 -0.85 6.83
N VAL A 63 -22.50 -1.87 6.26
CA VAL A 63 -21.80 -1.76 4.98
C VAL A 63 -22.77 -1.40 3.86
N PHE A 64 -23.98 -1.98 3.82
CA PHE A 64 -24.98 -1.64 2.80
C PHE A 64 -25.43 -0.20 2.90
N HIS A 65 -25.79 0.24 4.11
CA HIS A 65 -26.21 1.61 4.34
C HIS A 65 -25.10 2.59 3.94
N LYS A 66 -23.85 2.25 4.22
CA LYS A 66 -22.71 3.09 3.84
C LYS A 66 -22.49 3.17 2.32
N ILE A 67 -22.59 2.05 1.62
CA ILE A 67 -22.51 2.04 0.15
C ILE A 67 -23.67 2.86 -0.44
N GLU A 68 -24.90 2.67 0.04
CA GLU A 68 -26.07 3.43 -0.44
C GLU A 68 -25.94 4.93 -0.14
N GLU A 69 -25.42 5.29 1.04
CA GLU A 69 -25.10 6.68 1.40
C GLU A 69 -24.13 7.30 0.39
N TYR A 70 -23.04 6.61 0.06
CA TYR A 70 -22.07 7.11 -0.93
C TYR A 70 -22.64 7.20 -2.34
N VAL A 71 -23.44 6.22 -2.77
CA VAL A 71 -24.15 6.28 -4.06
C VAL A 71 -25.08 7.50 -4.09
N ASN A 72 -25.76 7.81 -2.98
CA ASN A 72 -26.63 8.99 -2.88
C ASN A 72 -25.87 10.32 -2.87
N PHE A 73 -24.64 10.35 -2.36
CA PHE A 73 -23.78 11.54 -2.43
C PHE A 73 -23.21 11.75 -3.82
N ILE A 74 -22.64 10.71 -4.42
CA ILE A 74 -21.94 10.79 -5.71
C ILE A 74 -22.92 10.88 -6.89
N LYS A 75 -24.09 10.23 -6.78
CA LYS A 75 -25.14 10.20 -7.81
C LYS A 75 -24.60 9.82 -9.20
N PRO A 76 -23.91 8.66 -9.33
CA PRO A 76 -23.50 8.17 -10.65
C PRO A 76 -24.73 7.96 -11.54
N THR A 77 -24.52 8.04 -12.85
CA THR A 77 -25.61 8.00 -13.84
C THR A 77 -25.51 6.84 -14.81
N ASN A 78 -24.39 6.12 -14.83
CA ASN A 78 -24.15 5.02 -15.75
C ASN A 78 -23.77 3.73 -15.01
N LEU A 79 -22.63 3.75 -14.29
CA LEU A 79 -22.04 2.56 -13.68
C LEU A 79 -21.82 2.73 -12.17
N LEU A 80 -22.15 1.68 -11.42
CA LEU A 80 -21.63 1.44 -10.07
C LEU A 80 -20.80 0.15 -10.06
N PHE A 81 -19.54 0.25 -9.67
CA PHE A 81 -18.64 -0.88 -9.51
C PHE A 81 -18.33 -1.07 -8.02
N ILE A 82 -18.70 -2.22 -7.45
CA ILE A 82 -18.44 -2.57 -6.05
C ILE A 82 -17.35 -3.63 -6.01
N SER A 83 -16.23 -3.30 -5.38
CA SER A 83 -15.04 -4.15 -5.28
C SER A 83 -14.74 -4.49 -3.81
N PHE A 84 -14.47 -5.75 -3.53
CA PHE A 84 -13.86 -6.19 -2.26
C PHE A 84 -12.55 -6.92 -2.58
N ASP A 85 -11.55 -6.88 -1.70
CA ASP A 85 -10.31 -7.65 -1.96
C ASP A 85 -10.63 -9.14 -2.10
N GLY A 86 -10.10 -9.74 -3.15
CA GLY A 86 -9.97 -11.18 -3.31
C GLY A 86 -8.59 -11.65 -2.90
N VAL A 87 -8.23 -12.86 -3.34
CA VAL A 87 -6.88 -13.40 -3.10
C VAL A 87 -5.84 -12.54 -3.81
N ALA A 88 -4.87 -12.02 -3.06
CA ALA A 88 -3.83 -11.13 -3.58
C ALA A 88 -2.56 -11.90 -4.02
N PRO A 89 -1.67 -11.28 -4.82
CA PRO A 89 -0.35 -11.85 -5.13
C PRO A 89 0.48 -12.11 -3.87
N VAL A 90 1.41 -13.08 -3.93
CA VAL A 90 2.26 -13.46 -2.79
C VAL A 90 3.03 -12.27 -2.20
N ALA A 91 3.53 -11.36 -3.05
CA ALA A 91 4.15 -10.11 -2.61
C ALA A 91 3.27 -9.31 -1.62
N LYS A 92 1.95 -9.26 -1.85
CA LYS A 92 1.00 -8.60 -0.94
C LYS A 92 0.71 -9.45 0.30
N LEU A 93 0.66 -10.78 0.17
CA LEU A 93 0.35 -11.68 1.29
C LEU A 93 1.34 -11.51 2.45
N GLU A 94 2.62 -11.34 2.16
CA GLU A 94 3.65 -11.05 3.18
C GLU A 94 3.36 -9.75 3.94
N GLN A 95 3.04 -8.68 3.22
CA GLN A 95 2.66 -7.40 3.81
C GLN A 95 1.43 -7.58 4.72
N GLN A 96 0.41 -8.30 4.25
CA GLN A 96 -0.80 -8.48 5.05
C GLN A 96 -0.58 -9.37 6.28
N ARG A 97 0.27 -10.40 6.17
CA ARG A 97 0.68 -11.27 7.29
C ARG A 97 1.39 -10.44 8.36
N ASN A 98 2.39 -9.67 7.96
CA ASN A 98 3.13 -8.76 8.84
C ASN A 98 2.20 -7.75 9.54
N ARG A 99 1.26 -7.15 8.79
CA ARG A 99 0.26 -6.21 9.33
C ARG A 99 -0.63 -6.87 10.41
N ARG A 100 -1.14 -8.08 10.18
CA ARG A 100 -2.02 -8.78 11.13
C ARG A 100 -1.31 -9.10 12.45
N TYR A 101 -0.07 -9.58 12.39
CA TYR A 101 0.73 -9.84 13.58
C TYR A 101 1.05 -8.56 14.37
N LYS A 102 1.40 -7.46 13.68
CA LYS A 102 1.59 -6.15 14.32
C LYS A 102 0.31 -5.67 15.01
N SER A 103 -0.83 -5.72 14.32
CA SER A 103 -2.11 -5.28 14.88
C SER A 103 -2.47 -6.07 16.15
N ASN A 104 -2.30 -7.40 16.13
CA ASN A 104 -2.53 -8.25 17.31
C ASN A 104 -1.61 -7.85 18.48
N TYR A 105 -0.31 -7.70 18.22
CA TYR A 105 0.64 -7.28 19.25
C TYR A 105 0.32 -5.89 19.79
N GLN A 106 -0.04 -4.93 18.94
CA GLN A 106 -0.46 -3.59 19.34
C GLN A 106 -1.71 -3.62 20.22
N SER A 107 -2.71 -4.45 19.89
CA SER A 107 -3.91 -4.65 20.72
C SER A 107 -3.56 -5.19 22.10
N ASN A 108 -2.66 -6.18 22.19
CA ASN A 108 -2.20 -6.73 23.47
C ASN A 108 -1.50 -5.67 24.33
N ILE A 109 -0.61 -4.87 23.73
CA ILE A 109 0.06 -3.77 24.44
C ILE A 109 -0.94 -2.69 24.87
N TYR A 110 -1.91 -2.34 24.03
CA TYR A 110 -2.96 -1.38 24.37
C TYR A 110 -3.74 -1.84 25.59
N ASN A 111 -4.20 -3.10 25.60
CA ASN A 111 -4.97 -3.68 26.71
C ASN A 111 -4.16 -3.80 28.02
N ASN A 112 -2.83 -3.83 27.95
CA ASN A 112 -1.97 -3.78 29.13
C ASN A 112 -1.76 -2.34 29.66
N ILE A 113 -1.89 -1.32 28.81
CA ILE A 113 -1.69 0.09 29.18
C ILE A 113 -2.98 0.71 29.71
N PHE A 114 -4.11 0.42 29.06
CA PHE A 114 -5.41 1.01 29.37
C PHE A 114 -6.25 0.02 30.18
N THR A 115 -6.82 0.48 31.30
CA THR A 115 -7.70 -0.31 32.17
C THR A 115 -9.06 -0.56 31.52
N ASP A 116 -9.52 0.40 30.71
CA ASP A 116 -10.64 0.20 29.80
C ASP A 116 -10.13 -0.65 28.65
N LYS A 117 -10.30 -1.98 28.80
CA LYS A 117 -9.95 -2.93 27.74
C LYS A 117 -10.56 -2.41 26.45
N LYS A 118 -9.74 -2.30 25.40
CA LYS A 118 -10.29 -2.18 24.05
C LYS A 118 -11.01 -3.50 23.82
N ILE A 119 -12.33 -3.49 23.99
CA ILE A 119 -13.15 -4.62 23.62
C ILE A 119 -12.90 -4.74 22.12
N ASP A 120 -12.17 -5.78 21.72
CA ASP A 120 -12.05 -6.15 20.32
C ASP A 120 -13.47 -6.50 19.89
N LYS A 121 -14.18 -5.49 19.36
CA LYS A 121 -15.60 -5.57 19.05
C LYS A 121 -15.86 -6.82 18.22
N TRP A 122 -14.96 -7.10 17.27
CA TRP A 122 -15.04 -8.24 16.39
C TRP A 122 -13.67 -8.59 15.81
N ASN A 123 -13.42 -9.88 15.51
CA ASN A 123 -12.16 -10.33 14.93
C ASN A 123 -12.04 -9.83 13.48
N THR A 124 -11.34 -8.71 13.27
CA THR A 124 -11.11 -8.10 11.94
C THR A 124 -10.30 -8.98 10.98
N ALA A 125 -9.64 -10.05 11.45
CA ALA A 125 -9.03 -11.04 10.56
C ALA A 125 -10.07 -11.78 9.71
N SER A 126 -11.34 -11.75 10.12
CA SER A 126 -12.49 -12.22 9.35
C SER A 126 -12.69 -11.44 8.04
N ILE A 127 -12.09 -10.24 7.90
CA ILE A 127 -12.05 -9.45 6.66
C ILE A 127 -10.89 -9.97 5.78
N THR A 128 -11.01 -11.22 5.35
CA THR A 128 -10.06 -11.90 4.48
C THR A 128 -10.84 -12.85 3.58
N PRO A 129 -10.54 -12.93 2.27
CA PRO A 129 -11.15 -13.90 1.36
C PRO A 129 -11.11 -15.33 1.91
N GLY A 130 -12.19 -16.07 1.69
CA GLY A 130 -12.38 -17.45 2.16
C GLY A 130 -12.99 -17.61 3.55
N THR A 131 -13.12 -16.52 4.33
CA THR A 131 -13.81 -16.61 5.64
C THR A 131 -15.32 -16.75 5.46
N GLU A 132 -15.99 -17.32 6.46
CA GLU A 132 -17.45 -17.40 6.51
C GLU A 132 -18.09 -16.00 6.38
N PHE A 133 -17.53 -14.99 7.06
CA PHE A 133 -18.01 -13.62 6.98
C PHE A 133 -17.98 -13.05 5.56
N MET A 134 -16.86 -13.21 4.85
CA MET A 134 -16.74 -12.69 3.48
C MET A 134 -17.66 -13.41 2.51
N ARG A 135 -17.89 -14.73 2.71
CA ARG A 135 -18.89 -15.48 1.95
C ARG A 135 -20.32 -14.96 2.19
N MET A 136 -20.70 -14.75 3.45
CA MET A 136 -22.00 -14.16 3.79
C MET A 136 -22.15 -12.75 3.20
N LEU A 137 -21.11 -11.92 3.29
CA LEU A 137 -21.10 -10.58 2.72
C LEU A 137 -21.30 -10.63 1.20
N ASN A 138 -20.58 -11.49 0.49
CA ASN A 138 -20.72 -11.65 -0.96
C ASN A 138 -22.16 -11.98 -1.34
N GLU A 139 -22.76 -13.00 -0.72
CA GLU A 139 -24.14 -13.41 -1.00
C GLU A 139 -25.14 -12.28 -0.79
N LYS A 140 -24.97 -11.51 0.30
CA LYS A 140 -25.90 -10.46 0.67
C LYS A 140 -25.72 -9.21 -0.22
N ILE A 141 -24.48 -8.85 -0.60
CA ILE A 141 -24.19 -7.80 -1.59
C ILE A 141 -24.82 -8.16 -2.95
N ARG A 142 -24.63 -9.40 -3.43
CA ARG A 142 -25.24 -9.86 -4.70
C ARG A 142 -26.76 -9.75 -4.67
N LYS A 143 -27.41 -10.07 -3.54
CA LYS A 143 -28.86 -9.93 -3.37
C LYS A 143 -29.32 -8.47 -3.31
N LYS A 144 -28.56 -7.60 -2.64
CA LYS A 144 -28.92 -6.18 -2.44
C LYS A 144 -28.73 -5.35 -3.71
N PHE A 145 -27.63 -5.53 -4.42
CA PHE A 145 -27.23 -4.75 -5.59
C PHE A 145 -27.43 -5.52 -6.91
N ASN A 146 -28.55 -6.25 -7.05
CA ASN A 146 -28.85 -7.06 -8.24
C ASN A 146 -29.55 -6.32 -9.38
N ASP A 147 -30.07 -5.13 -9.13
CA ASP A 147 -30.94 -4.41 -10.04
C ASP A 147 -30.47 -2.95 -10.18
N PRO A 148 -29.78 -2.62 -11.30
CA PRO A 148 -29.32 -1.27 -11.59
C PRO A 148 -30.42 -0.21 -11.59
N SER A 149 -31.66 -0.58 -11.95
CA SER A 149 -32.77 0.36 -12.08
C SER A 149 -33.16 1.00 -10.75
N LYS A 150 -33.00 0.29 -9.63
CA LYS A 150 -33.23 0.81 -8.26
C LYS A 150 -32.34 2.00 -7.91
N TYR A 151 -31.16 2.06 -8.53
CA TYR A 151 -30.17 3.10 -8.32
C TYR A 151 -30.12 4.10 -9.49
N LYS A 152 -31.05 3.99 -10.45
CA LYS A 152 -31.08 4.80 -11.70
C LYS A 152 -29.79 4.69 -12.52
N LEU A 153 -29.25 3.48 -12.57
CA LEU A 153 -28.01 3.15 -13.29
C LEU A 153 -28.30 2.23 -14.47
N ASN A 154 -27.43 2.29 -15.47
CA ASN A 154 -27.45 1.35 -16.60
C ASN A 154 -26.80 0.01 -16.20
N LYS A 155 -25.78 0.05 -15.34
CA LYS A 155 -24.96 -1.11 -15.01
C LYS A 155 -24.52 -1.10 -13.55
N ILE A 156 -24.57 -2.27 -12.92
CA ILE A 156 -23.91 -2.54 -11.64
C ILE A 156 -22.95 -3.72 -11.87
N ILE A 157 -21.71 -3.58 -11.41
CA ILE A 157 -20.70 -4.65 -11.45
C ILE A 157 -20.28 -4.98 -10.02
N LEU A 158 -20.27 -6.27 -9.71
CA LEU A 158 -19.91 -6.80 -8.40
C LEU A 158 -18.68 -7.68 -8.55
N SER A 159 -17.51 -7.14 -8.22
CA SER A 159 -16.25 -7.90 -8.19
C SER A 159 -15.87 -8.16 -6.72
N LEU A 160 -16.44 -9.23 -6.18
CA LEU A 160 -16.42 -9.48 -4.74
C LEU A 160 -15.22 -10.34 -4.33
N SER A 161 -15.17 -10.78 -3.08
CA SER A 161 -13.99 -11.46 -2.51
C SER A 161 -13.77 -12.89 -3.03
N ASP A 162 -14.73 -13.43 -3.78
CA ASP A 162 -14.66 -14.72 -4.48
C ASP A 162 -13.93 -14.63 -5.84
N GLU A 163 -13.58 -13.41 -6.28
CA GLU A 163 -12.72 -13.15 -7.45
C GLU A 163 -11.35 -12.65 -6.98
N TYR A 164 -10.26 -13.31 -7.42
CA TYR A 164 -8.88 -12.94 -7.05
C TYR A 164 -8.49 -11.53 -7.51
N GLY A 165 -7.51 -10.96 -6.81
CA GLY A 165 -7.00 -9.61 -7.03
C GLY A 165 -7.46 -8.62 -5.94
N GLU A 166 -6.61 -7.64 -5.68
CA GLU A 166 -6.90 -6.52 -4.78
C GLU A 166 -7.99 -5.62 -5.37
N GLY A 167 -8.84 -5.04 -4.51
CA GLY A 167 -10.02 -4.30 -4.90
C GLY A 167 -9.70 -3.14 -5.84
N GLU A 168 -8.67 -2.36 -5.51
CA GLU A 168 -8.14 -1.27 -6.34
C GLU A 168 -7.64 -1.76 -7.71
N HIS A 169 -6.89 -2.86 -7.78
CA HIS A 169 -6.38 -3.39 -9.05
C HIS A 169 -7.50 -3.98 -9.92
N LYS A 170 -8.56 -4.54 -9.32
CA LYS A 170 -9.75 -4.99 -10.06
C LYS A 170 -10.51 -3.82 -10.70
N ILE A 171 -10.64 -2.70 -9.98
CA ILE A 171 -11.22 -1.46 -10.51
C ILE A 171 -10.41 -0.95 -11.70
N PHE A 172 -9.10 -0.79 -11.54
CA PHE A 172 -8.25 -0.21 -12.58
C PHE A 172 -8.03 -1.16 -13.77
N LYS A 173 -8.05 -2.48 -13.54
CA LYS A 173 -8.15 -3.47 -14.62
C LYS A 173 -9.42 -3.27 -15.44
N TYR A 174 -10.58 -3.10 -14.79
CA TYR A 174 -11.83 -2.85 -15.51
C TYR A 174 -11.77 -1.56 -16.33
N ILE A 175 -11.29 -0.45 -15.77
CA ILE A 175 -11.13 0.83 -16.48
C ILE A 175 -10.24 0.66 -17.72
N ARG A 176 -9.12 -0.05 -17.59
CA ARG A 176 -8.19 -0.33 -18.69
C ARG A 176 -8.82 -1.21 -19.78
N ASP A 177 -9.52 -2.26 -19.38
CA ASP A 177 -10.13 -3.23 -20.30
C ASP A 177 -11.36 -2.66 -21.02
N THR A 178 -12.00 -1.63 -20.46
CA THR A 178 -13.19 -0.96 -21.01
C THR A 178 -12.91 0.48 -21.44
N LYS A 179 -11.68 0.76 -21.90
CA LYS A 179 -11.22 2.10 -22.29
C LYS A 179 -12.12 2.82 -23.29
N GLU A 180 -12.69 2.10 -24.26
CA GLU A 180 -13.53 2.69 -25.31
C GLU A 180 -14.87 3.20 -24.75
N ASP A 181 -15.47 2.42 -23.84
CA ASP A 181 -16.71 2.81 -23.15
C ASP A 181 -16.49 3.96 -22.15
N ASN A 182 -15.26 4.10 -21.64
CA ASN A 182 -14.95 5.06 -20.58
C ASN A 182 -14.35 6.37 -21.07
N ILE A 183 -13.87 6.50 -22.30
CA ILE A 183 -12.95 7.60 -22.69
C ILE A 183 -13.45 9.02 -22.38
N ASN A 184 -14.77 9.26 -22.41
CA ASN A 184 -15.37 10.56 -22.12
C ASN A 184 -16.13 10.63 -20.79
N CYS A 185 -16.16 9.52 -20.04
CA CYS A 185 -16.87 9.42 -18.78
C CYS A 185 -16.11 10.10 -17.64
N THR A 186 -16.86 10.74 -16.76
CA THR A 186 -16.35 11.19 -15.45
C THR A 186 -16.37 10.01 -14.48
N ASN A 187 -15.19 9.64 -13.98
CA ASN A 187 -14.98 8.49 -13.09
C ASN A 187 -14.62 8.98 -11.69
N VAL A 188 -15.39 8.55 -10.68
CA VAL A 188 -15.06 8.75 -9.27
C VAL A 188 -14.68 7.41 -8.66
N VAL A 189 -13.54 7.32 -7.98
CA VAL A 189 -13.11 6.13 -7.25
C VAL A 189 -13.09 6.46 -5.75
N TYR A 190 -13.71 5.61 -4.94
CA TYR A 190 -13.71 5.77 -3.50
C TYR A 190 -12.45 5.13 -2.88
N GLY A 191 -11.80 5.92 -2.03
CA GLY A 191 -10.57 5.58 -1.30
C GLY A 191 -9.51 6.69 -1.46
N LEU A 192 -8.59 6.80 -0.51
CA LEU A 192 -7.48 7.77 -0.55
C LEU A 192 -6.15 7.12 -0.16
N ASP A 193 -6.04 5.83 -0.43
CA ASP A 193 -4.78 5.13 -0.22
C ASP A 193 -3.77 5.61 -1.27
N ALA A 194 -2.48 5.61 -0.93
CA ALA A 194 -1.46 6.17 -1.82
C ALA A 194 -1.45 5.43 -3.16
N ASP A 195 -1.74 4.13 -3.15
CA ASP A 195 -1.82 3.29 -4.34
C ASP A 195 -2.98 3.68 -5.25
N LEU A 196 -4.16 4.00 -4.71
CA LEU A 196 -5.26 4.57 -5.49
C LEU A 196 -4.90 5.89 -6.19
N ILE A 197 -4.13 6.77 -5.55
CA ILE A 197 -3.63 8.00 -6.21
C ILE A 197 -2.70 7.65 -7.37
N MET A 198 -1.75 6.75 -7.13
CA MET A 198 -0.79 6.33 -8.16
C MET A 198 -1.47 5.60 -9.32
N LEU A 199 -2.41 4.71 -9.05
CA LEU A 199 -3.21 4.02 -10.06
C LEU A 199 -4.07 5.00 -10.85
N SER A 200 -4.68 5.99 -10.19
CA SER A 200 -5.45 7.04 -10.87
C SER A 200 -4.58 7.86 -11.82
N LEU A 201 -3.40 8.30 -11.36
CA LEU A 201 -2.41 9.01 -12.20
C LEU A 201 -1.97 8.15 -13.39
N ASN A 202 -1.71 6.86 -13.14
CA ASN A 202 -1.29 5.90 -14.17
C ASN A 202 -2.32 5.72 -15.29
N HIS A 203 -3.61 5.87 -14.97
CA HIS A 203 -4.73 5.66 -15.90
C HIS A 203 -5.22 6.94 -16.58
N LEU A 204 -4.66 8.11 -16.26
CA LEU A 204 -4.98 9.36 -16.96
C LEU A 204 -4.78 9.33 -18.49
N PRO A 205 -3.78 8.60 -19.04
CA PRO A 205 -3.64 8.44 -20.49
C PRO A 205 -4.75 7.61 -21.13
N ILE A 206 -5.49 6.82 -20.33
CA ILE A 206 -6.63 6.02 -20.77
C ILE A 206 -7.93 6.82 -20.62
N ASN A 207 -8.10 7.52 -19.49
CA ASN A 207 -9.22 8.41 -19.22
C ASN A 207 -8.75 9.62 -18.40
N ASN A 208 -8.97 10.82 -18.92
CA ASN A 208 -8.47 12.07 -18.33
C ASN A 208 -9.43 12.71 -17.31
N LYS A 209 -10.47 12.02 -16.85
CA LYS A 209 -11.48 12.49 -15.89
C LYS A 209 -11.63 11.51 -14.73
N ILE A 210 -10.56 11.32 -13.97
CA ILE A 210 -10.54 10.46 -12.79
C ILE A 210 -10.48 11.34 -11.54
N TYR A 211 -11.34 11.07 -10.56
CA TYR A 211 -11.39 11.78 -9.28
C TYR A 211 -11.40 10.77 -8.15
N LEU A 212 -10.74 11.10 -7.04
CA LEU A 212 -10.84 10.29 -5.83
C LEU A 212 -11.79 10.90 -4.81
N PHE A 213 -12.54 10.05 -4.13
CA PHE A 213 -13.49 10.42 -3.11
C PHE A 213 -13.19 9.69 -1.79
N ARG A 214 -13.18 10.41 -0.67
CA ARG A 214 -13.27 9.83 0.68
C ARG A 214 -13.85 10.85 1.64
N GLU A 215 -14.38 10.38 2.75
CA GLU A 215 -14.73 11.23 3.88
C GLU A 215 -13.51 12.06 4.31
N THR A 216 -13.71 13.34 4.58
CA THR A 216 -12.66 14.26 5.02
C THR A 216 -11.92 13.67 6.22
N PRO A 217 -10.66 13.22 6.07
CA PRO A 217 -9.95 12.62 7.18
C PRO A 217 -9.77 13.64 8.30
N ALA A 218 -9.90 13.23 9.55
CA ALA A 218 -9.74 14.13 10.70
C ALA A 218 -8.39 14.87 10.69
N PHE A 219 -7.33 14.25 10.14
CA PHE A 219 -6.01 14.84 10.02
C PHE A 219 -5.90 15.90 8.91
N VAL A 220 -6.80 15.92 7.93
CA VAL A 220 -6.77 16.94 6.87
C VAL A 220 -7.03 18.33 7.44
N LYS A 221 -7.79 18.42 8.54
CA LYS A 221 -7.97 19.67 9.31
C LYS A 221 -6.67 20.23 9.88
N SER A 222 -5.67 19.39 10.18
CA SER A 222 -4.36 19.87 10.64
C SER A 222 -3.43 20.27 9.51
N ILE A 223 -3.80 19.95 8.26
CA ILE A 223 -3.01 20.21 7.06
C ILE A 223 -3.55 21.42 6.30
N ASN A 224 -4.87 21.55 6.16
CA ASN A 224 -5.51 22.68 5.51
C ASN A 224 -6.71 23.17 6.35
N ILE A 225 -6.54 24.36 6.93
CA ILE A 225 -7.52 25.01 7.83
C ILE A 225 -8.78 25.46 7.08
N GLU A 226 -8.68 25.66 5.76
CA GLU A 226 -9.79 26.16 4.92
C GLU A 226 -10.86 25.10 4.65
N LEU A 227 -10.59 23.83 4.94
CA LEU A 227 -11.54 22.75 4.71
C LEU A 227 -12.56 22.68 5.86
N GLU A 228 -13.82 22.96 5.54
CA GLU A 228 -14.88 22.93 6.53
C GLU A 228 -15.16 21.51 7.04
N PRO A 229 -15.46 21.35 8.34
CA PRO A 229 -15.96 20.12 8.91
C PRO A 229 -17.27 19.69 8.23
N ASN A 230 -17.44 18.39 7.96
CA ASN A 230 -18.68 17.79 7.44
C ASN A 230 -19.01 18.06 5.97
N LYS A 231 -18.15 18.78 5.24
CA LYS A 231 -18.21 18.83 3.78
C LYS A 231 -17.53 17.61 3.15
N THR A 232 -18.01 17.26 1.97
CA THR A 232 -17.54 16.14 1.14
C THR A 232 -16.65 16.69 0.04
N TYR A 233 -15.47 16.12 -0.16
CA TYR A 233 -14.50 16.60 -1.14
C TYR A 233 -14.10 15.53 -2.14
N LEU A 234 -13.78 15.97 -3.35
CA LEU A 234 -13.12 15.20 -4.39
C LEU A 234 -11.66 15.65 -4.49
N LEU A 235 -10.78 14.69 -4.71
CA LEU A 235 -9.40 14.92 -5.12
C LEU A 235 -9.35 14.87 -6.65
N ASP A 236 -9.03 16.00 -7.27
CA ASP A 236 -8.88 16.17 -8.71
C ASP A 236 -7.53 15.64 -9.18
N ILE A 237 -7.54 14.42 -9.74
CA ILE A 237 -6.32 13.75 -10.21
C ILE A 237 -5.75 14.42 -11.47
N PRO A 238 -6.55 14.89 -12.45
CA PRO A 238 -6.05 15.71 -13.55
C PRO A 238 -5.30 16.98 -13.10
N GLU A 239 -5.83 17.71 -12.12
CA GLU A 239 -5.16 18.90 -11.59
C GLU A 239 -3.85 18.54 -10.87
N LEU A 240 -3.86 17.46 -10.08
CA LEU A 240 -2.66 16.92 -9.45
C LEU A 240 -1.61 16.55 -10.50
N ALA A 241 -2.01 15.86 -11.56
CA ALA A 241 -1.14 15.44 -12.64
C ALA A 241 -0.52 16.64 -13.37
N ASN A 242 -1.32 17.66 -13.71
CA ASN A 242 -0.81 18.88 -14.32
C ASN A 242 0.27 19.53 -13.45
N THR A 243 0.05 19.57 -12.14
CA THR A 243 1.02 20.17 -11.21
C THR A 243 2.32 19.37 -11.15
N ILE A 244 2.22 18.03 -11.02
CA ILE A 244 3.39 17.13 -11.03
C ILE A 244 4.16 17.27 -12.34
N ILE A 245 3.46 17.31 -13.49
CA ILE A 245 4.10 17.45 -14.80
C ILE A 245 4.86 18.78 -14.88
N MET A 246 4.27 19.87 -14.41
CA MET A 246 4.94 21.17 -14.38
C MET A 246 6.19 21.14 -13.50
N ASP A 247 6.09 20.57 -12.30
CA ASP A 247 7.22 20.45 -11.36
C ASP A 247 8.35 19.60 -11.96
N MET A 248 8.03 18.50 -12.61
CA MET A 248 9.00 17.60 -13.26
C MET A 248 9.65 18.17 -14.51
N ASN A 249 9.06 19.21 -15.10
CA ASN A 249 9.54 19.82 -16.33
C ASN A 249 10.10 21.24 -16.11
N ASN A 250 10.40 21.62 -14.86
CA ASN A 250 10.87 22.94 -14.45
C ASN A 250 9.94 24.08 -14.92
N GLY A 251 8.62 23.87 -14.81
CA GLY A 251 7.59 24.81 -15.22
C GLY A 251 7.36 24.90 -16.74
N ARG A 252 8.13 24.18 -17.56
CA ARG A 252 7.89 24.11 -19.02
C ARG A 252 6.66 23.24 -19.29
N ILE A 253 5.87 23.61 -20.30
CA ILE A 253 4.71 22.83 -20.74
C ILE A 253 5.21 21.76 -21.74
N PRO A 254 5.18 20.45 -21.40
CA PRO A 254 5.55 19.42 -22.35
C PRO A 254 4.43 19.14 -23.37
N THR A 255 4.73 18.34 -24.39
CA THR A 255 3.69 17.73 -25.23
C THR A 255 2.82 16.80 -24.39
N THR A 256 1.61 16.48 -24.86
CA THR A 256 0.70 15.57 -24.14
C THR A 256 1.34 14.20 -23.87
N GLU A 257 1.97 13.60 -24.88
CA GLU A 257 2.68 12.33 -24.75
C GLU A 257 3.80 12.41 -23.72
N GLN A 258 4.59 13.48 -23.77
CA GLN A 258 5.70 13.64 -22.83
C GLN A 258 5.19 13.94 -21.42
N GLY A 259 4.08 14.67 -21.25
CA GLY A 259 3.41 14.83 -19.97
C GLY A 259 3.01 13.49 -19.34
N TYR A 260 2.47 12.56 -20.14
CA TYR A 260 2.16 11.21 -19.65
C TYR A 260 3.41 10.40 -19.30
N ASN A 261 4.50 10.50 -20.08
CA ASN A 261 5.78 9.88 -19.71
C ASN A 261 6.32 10.44 -18.39
N ARG A 262 6.21 11.76 -18.15
CA ARG A 262 6.59 12.36 -16.85
C ARG A 262 5.77 11.81 -15.69
N LEU A 263 4.46 11.57 -15.88
CA LEU A 263 3.65 10.92 -14.84
C LEU A 263 4.11 9.49 -14.58
N TYR A 264 4.45 8.73 -15.62
CA TYR A 264 4.99 7.38 -15.44
C TYR A 264 6.33 7.40 -14.70
N ASP A 265 7.21 8.34 -15.03
CA ASP A 265 8.48 8.56 -14.32
C ASP A 265 8.26 8.90 -12.85
N TYR A 266 7.28 9.76 -12.54
CA TYR A 266 6.90 10.12 -11.18
C TYR A 266 6.49 8.89 -10.37
N ILE A 267 5.57 8.09 -10.90
CA ILE A 267 5.07 6.87 -10.26
C ILE A 267 6.24 5.90 -10.05
N PHE A 268 7.09 5.72 -11.05
CA PHE A 268 8.25 4.85 -11.00
C PHE A 268 9.26 5.29 -9.91
N MET A 269 9.55 6.59 -9.81
CA MET A 269 10.39 7.14 -8.74
C MET A 269 9.81 6.88 -7.35
N CYS A 270 8.48 6.98 -7.19
CA CYS A 270 7.83 6.71 -5.92
C CYS A 270 7.99 5.26 -5.44
N PHE A 271 8.24 4.29 -6.34
CA PHE A 271 8.53 2.92 -5.92
C PHE A 271 9.81 2.81 -5.08
N PHE A 272 10.84 3.63 -5.35
CA PHE A 272 12.06 3.70 -4.54
C PHE A 272 11.81 4.27 -3.13
N LEU A 273 10.73 5.04 -2.95
CA LEU A 273 10.33 5.57 -1.64
C LEU A 273 9.59 4.52 -0.79
N GLY A 274 9.45 3.29 -1.30
CA GLY A 274 8.90 2.10 -0.66
C GLY A 274 7.38 2.00 -0.78
N ASN A 275 6.89 0.87 -1.26
CA ASN A 275 5.46 0.58 -1.45
C ASN A 275 5.06 -0.63 -0.59
N ASP A 276 3.95 -1.31 -0.89
CA ASP A 276 3.55 -2.51 -0.15
C ASP A 276 4.38 -3.76 -0.47
N PHE A 277 5.11 -3.74 -1.59
CA PHE A 277 5.87 -4.88 -2.12
C PHE A 277 7.37 -4.73 -1.93
N LEU A 278 7.86 -3.49 -1.82
CA LEU A 278 9.28 -3.15 -1.72
C LEU A 278 9.55 -2.20 -0.54
N PRO A 279 10.63 -2.45 0.22
CA PRO A 279 11.03 -1.54 1.28
C PRO A 279 11.61 -0.24 0.73
N HIS A 280 11.54 0.82 1.54
CA HIS A 280 12.10 2.12 1.22
C HIS A 280 13.61 2.16 1.51
N PHE A 281 14.38 2.90 0.70
CA PHE A 281 15.78 3.17 1.01
C PHE A 281 15.89 4.14 2.21
N PRO A 282 16.68 3.81 3.25
CA PRO A 282 16.87 4.71 4.38
C PRO A 282 17.47 6.08 4.00
N SER A 283 18.20 6.17 2.88
CA SER A 283 18.79 7.40 2.36
C SER A 283 17.75 8.37 1.75
N VAL A 284 16.61 7.86 1.25
CA VAL A 284 15.53 8.65 0.61
C VAL A 284 14.17 8.41 1.27
N ASN A 285 14.10 8.54 2.60
CA ASN A 285 12.86 8.33 3.35
C ASN A 285 11.82 9.45 3.10
N ILE A 286 10.60 9.07 2.70
CA ILE A 286 9.46 9.99 2.43
C ILE A 286 9.07 10.87 3.61
N ARG A 287 9.38 10.46 4.85
CA ARG A 287 9.05 11.22 6.08
C ARG A 287 10.07 12.29 6.42
N THR A 288 11.20 12.31 5.72
CA THR A 288 12.19 13.38 5.82
C THR A 288 12.23 14.10 4.48
N THR A 289 13.39 14.21 3.85
CA THR A 289 13.56 14.92 2.57
C THR A 289 13.66 13.97 1.39
N GLY A 290 13.08 12.77 1.50
CA GLY A 290 13.20 11.71 0.49
C GLY A 290 12.60 12.09 -0.87
N ILE A 291 11.42 12.72 -0.88
CA ILE A 291 10.80 13.21 -2.12
C ILE A 291 11.70 14.27 -2.76
N ASP A 292 12.13 15.27 -2.01
CA ASP A 292 13.00 16.34 -2.51
C ASP A 292 14.32 15.80 -3.08
N LYS A 293 14.95 14.83 -2.39
CA LYS A 293 16.17 14.15 -2.88
C LYS A 293 15.92 13.43 -4.19
N MET A 294 14.79 12.74 -4.31
CA MET A 294 14.41 12.02 -5.53
C MET A 294 14.15 12.99 -6.70
N PHE A 295 13.40 14.07 -6.47
CA PHE A 295 13.18 15.12 -7.46
C PHE A 295 14.49 15.80 -7.87
N ASN A 296 15.38 16.11 -6.93
CA ASN A 296 16.68 16.69 -7.25
C ASN A 296 17.52 15.75 -8.12
N ALA A 297 17.53 14.45 -7.81
CA ALA A 297 18.21 13.46 -8.64
C ALA A 297 17.59 13.38 -10.04
N TYR A 298 16.27 13.38 -10.13
CA TYR A 298 15.55 13.35 -11.38
C TYR A 298 15.82 14.58 -12.23
N CYS A 299 15.69 15.78 -11.67
CA CYS A 299 16.00 17.03 -12.37
C CYS A 299 17.47 17.09 -12.80
N ALA A 300 18.40 16.59 -11.98
CA ALA A 300 19.82 16.60 -12.32
C ALA A 300 20.21 15.59 -13.43
N THR A 301 19.36 14.61 -13.72
CA THR A 301 19.70 13.50 -14.63
C THR A 301 18.77 13.38 -15.83
N ILE A 302 17.46 13.36 -15.62
CA ILE A 302 16.45 13.09 -16.65
C ILE A 302 15.64 14.35 -17.00
N GLY A 303 15.17 15.09 -15.99
CA GLY A 303 14.19 16.16 -16.16
C GLY A 303 14.65 17.37 -17.00
N MET A 304 15.97 17.52 -17.24
CA MET A 304 16.49 18.58 -18.14
C MET A 304 16.31 18.22 -19.62
N HIS A 305 16.33 16.93 -19.96
CA HIS A 305 16.28 16.44 -21.33
C HIS A 305 14.83 16.21 -21.74
N GLU A 306 14.41 16.82 -22.86
CA GLU A 306 13.01 16.79 -23.31
C GLU A 306 12.57 15.39 -23.76
N ASP A 307 13.49 14.58 -24.29
CA ASP A 307 13.23 13.27 -24.89
C ASP A 307 13.63 12.08 -24.01
N GLU A 308 14.21 12.31 -22.82
CA GLU A 308 14.60 11.23 -21.92
C GLU A 308 13.52 10.98 -20.87
N ASN A 309 13.25 9.70 -20.60
CA ASN A 309 12.30 9.25 -19.57
C ASN A 309 12.88 8.03 -18.83
N LEU A 310 12.38 7.72 -17.65
CA LEU A 310 12.67 6.46 -16.95
C LEU A 310 11.80 5.32 -17.49
N THR A 311 10.58 5.61 -17.90
CA THR A 311 9.62 4.65 -18.43
C THR A 311 8.53 5.34 -19.27
N ASN A 312 7.92 4.59 -20.19
CA ASN A 312 6.73 5.03 -20.93
C ASN A 312 5.44 4.32 -20.48
N GLY A 313 5.46 3.72 -19.27
CA GLY A 313 4.35 2.90 -18.78
C GLY A 313 4.44 1.41 -19.16
N LYS A 314 5.19 1.07 -20.21
CA LYS A 314 5.32 -0.31 -20.72
C LYS A 314 6.73 -0.86 -20.60
N VAL A 315 7.72 -0.03 -20.91
CA VAL A 315 9.15 -0.39 -20.92
C VAL A 315 9.89 0.52 -19.96
N ILE A 316 10.81 -0.07 -19.19
CA ILE A 316 11.74 0.66 -18.32
C ILE A 316 13.03 0.92 -19.09
N TYR A 317 13.43 2.18 -19.18
CA TYR A 317 14.67 2.59 -19.82
C TYR A 317 15.82 2.47 -18.82
N TRP A 318 16.34 1.26 -18.62
CA TRP A 318 17.35 0.96 -17.58
C TRP A 318 18.61 1.81 -17.64
N ARG A 319 19.03 2.24 -18.84
CA ARG A 319 20.12 3.20 -19.00
C ARG A 319 19.85 4.50 -18.22
N ASN A 320 18.65 5.03 -18.33
CA ASN A 320 18.24 6.27 -17.68
C ASN A 320 18.04 6.06 -16.18
N VAL A 321 17.45 4.92 -15.78
CA VAL A 321 17.39 4.50 -14.37
C VAL A 321 18.79 4.42 -13.76
N LYS A 322 19.78 3.91 -14.50
CA LYS A 322 21.17 3.84 -14.04
C LYS A 322 21.76 5.23 -13.78
N HIS A 323 21.45 6.22 -14.61
CA HIS A 323 21.88 7.60 -14.40
C HIS A 323 21.27 8.20 -13.12
N LEU A 324 19.96 8.03 -12.93
CA LEU A 324 19.26 8.45 -11.70
C LEU A 324 19.85 7.78 -10.45
N VAL A 325 19.99 6.45 -10.47
CA VAL A 325 20.51 5.69 -9.33
C VAL A 325 21.97 6.03 -9.06
N ARG A 326 22.77 6.38 -10.08
CA ARG A 326 24.15 6.89 -9.88
C ARG A 326 24.18 8.14 -9.05
N PHE A 327 23.35 9.13 -9.40
CA PHE A 327 23.26 10.35 -8.63
C PHE A 327 22.90 10.07 -7.17
N LEU A 328 21.91 9.19 -6.93
CA LEU A 328 21.51 8.83 -5.58
C LEU A 328 22.59 8.05 -4.82
N ALA A 329 23.29 7.13 -5.49
CA ALA A 329 24.39 6.35 -4.92
C ALA A 329 25.57 7.22 -4.52
N ASP A 330 25.96 8.18 -5.36
CA ASP A 330 27.07 9.12 -5.09
C ASP A 330 26.78 9.99 -3.85
N ASN A 331 25.51 10.21 -3.52
CA ASN A 331 25.06 10.99 -2.36
C ASN A 331 24.59 10.14 -1.16
N GLU A 332 24.58 8.81 -1.29
CA GLU A 332 23.91 7.90 -0.34
C GLU A 332 24.44 8.02 1.09
N GLU A 333 25.76 8.01 1.25
CA GLU A 333 26.41 8.14 2.57
C GLU A 333 26.07 9.49 3.22
N GLY A 334 26.12 10.58 2.45
CA GLY A 334 25.78 11.92 2.91
C GLY A 334 24.32 11.99 3.38
N TYR A 335 23.41 11.42 2.60
CA TYR A 335 21.99 11.37 2.94
C TYR A 335 21.71 10.54 4.21
N LEU A 336 22.40 9.42 4.40
CA LEU A 336 22.30 8.59 5.61
C LEU A 336 22.89 9.29 6.84
N LYS A 337 23.98 10.05 6.68
CA LYS A 337 24.52 10.90 7.75
C LYS A 337 23.52 11.97 8.17
N THR A 338 22.86 12.63 7.22
CA THR A 338 21.80 13.62 7.52
C THR A 338 20.61 12.98 8.22
N GLU A 339 20.15 11.81 7.76
CA GLU A 339 19.05 11.09 8.39
C GLU A 339 19.42 10.67 9.83
N THR A 340 20.65 10.18 10.04
CA THR A 340 21.13 9.74 11.35
C THR A 340 21.19 10.90 12.34
N HIS A 341 21.63 12.08 11.92
CA HIS A 341 21.59 13.30 12.73
C HIS A 341 20.15 13.73 13.06
N SER A 342 19.27 13.76 12.06
CA SER A 342 17.85 14.11 12.25
C SER A 342 17.19 13.19 13.29
N ARG A 343 17.44 11.89 13.18
CA ARG A 343 16.93 10.89 14.12
C ARG A 343 17.57 11.01 15.51
N ALA A 344 18.86 11.33 15.61
CA ALA A 344 19.52 11.57 16.91
C ALA A 344 18.94 12.79 17.65
N LYS A 345 18.60 13.86 16.91
CA LYS A 345 17.89 15.02 17.48
C LYS A 345 16.51 14.61 18.04
N ARG A 346 15.77 13.76 17.34
CA ARG A 346 14.46 13.26 17.80
C ARG A 346 14.59 12.35 19.03
N GLU A 347 15.59 11.46 19.01
CA GLU A 347 15.88 10.56 20.14
C GLU A 347 16.22 11.32 21.43
N ALA A 348 16.90 12.47 21.33
CA ALA A 348 17.23 13.31 22.47
C ALA A 348 16.02 14.00 23.13
N ILE A 349 14.88 14.10 22.42
CA ILE A 349 13.65 14.68 22.96
C ILE A 349 13.01 13.69 23.92
N LYS A 350 13.04 13.99 25.23
CA LYS A 350 12.39 13.16 26.25
C LYS A 350 10.87 13.23 26.09
N PRO A 351 10.20 12.12 25.73
CA PRO A 351 8.75 12.09 25.70
C PRO A 351 8.20 12.12 27.14
N PRO A 352 7.01 12.70 27.37
CA PRO A 352 6.30 12.50 28.62
C PRO A 352 5.98 11.01 28.82
N ASN A 353 5.86 10.58 30.08
CA ASN A 353 5.57 9.19 30.46
C ASN A 353 4.71 9.12 31.72
N LYS A 354 3.78 10.07 31.89
CA LYS A 354 2.97 10.19 33.10
C LYS A 354 1.61 9.55 32.92
N THR A 355 0.93 9.82 31.81
CA THR A 355 -0.42 9.32 31.54
C THR A 355 -0.40 7.98 30.79
N MET A 356 -1.57 7.33 30.68
CA MET A 356 -1.71 6.13 29.85
C MET A 356 -1.50 6.45 28.36
N GLU A 357 -1.97 7.61 27.92
CA GLU A 357 -1.75 8.13 26.55
C GLU A 357 -0.27 8.39 26.28
N ASP A 358 0.47 8.89 27.26
CA ASP A 358 1.92 9.06 27.14
C ASP A 358 2.63 7.71 26.95
N LYS A 359 2.25 6.69 27.74
CA LYS A 359 2.79 5.33 27.61
C LYS A 359 2.48 4.73 26.24
N TRP A 360 1.25 4.93 25.74
CA TRP A 360 0.86 4.49 24.41
C TRP A 360 1.68 5.18 23.31
N LYS A 361 1.81 6.51 23.37
CA LYS A 361 2.66 7.27 22.43
C LYS A 361 4.11 6.83 22.51
N LEU A 362 4.63 6.54 23.69
CA LEU A 362 5.99 6.03 23.87
C LEU A 362 6.17 4.68 23.16
N PHE A 363 5.19 3.78 23.28
CA PHE A 363 5.17 2.52 22.55
C PHE A 363 5.09 2.74 21.03
N GLU A 364 4.18 3.58 20.55
CA GLU A 364 4.06 3.89 19.12
C GLU A 364 5.33 4.50 18.55
N ASN A 365 6.05 5.33 19.33
CA ASN A 365 7.30 5.97 18.93
C ASN A 365 8.55 5.15 19.33
N LYS A 366 8.39 3.91 19.80
CA LYS A 366 9.52 3.07 20.25
C LYS A 366 10.66 2.99 19.23
N PRO A 367 10.41 2.88 17.90
CA PRO A 367 11.49 2.90 16.90
C PRO A 367 12.32 4.18 16.85
N THR A 368 11.75 5.33 17.25
CA THR A 368 12.48 6.60 17.33
C THR A 368 13.49 6.60 18.48
N TYR A 369 13.22 5.88 19.57
CA TYR A 369 14.07 5.86 20.77
C TYR A 369 14.96 4.63 20.87
N ASN A 370 14.52 3.49 20.32
CA ASN A 370 15.31 2.26 20.30
C ASN A 370 16.00 2.09 18.94
N ARG A 371 17.19 2.69 18.83
CA ARG A 371 17.97 2.76 17.59
C ARG A 371 19.28 1.96 17.65
N GLN A 372 19.32 0.86 18.41
CA GLN A 372 20.55 0.10 18.64
C GLN A 372 21.19 -0.42 17.34
N ARG A 373 20.40 -1.03 16.44
CA ARG A 373 20.88 -1.49 15.13
C ARG A 373 21.48 -0.33 14.31
N GLU A 374 20.82 0.83 14.25
CA GLU A 374 21.33 2.02 13.54
C GLU A 374 22.66 2.53 14.14
N LYS A 375 22.78 2.53 15.47
CA LYS A 375 24.02 2.91 16.17
C LYS A 375 25.16 1.92 15.94
N LEU A 376 24.87 0.64 15.70
CA LEU A 376 25.87 -0.37 15.33
C LEU A 376 26.28 -0.21 13.86
N ILE A 377 25.35 0.11 12.95
CA ILE A 377 25.66 0.42 11.55
C ILE A 377 26.68 1.57 11.49
N ASN A 378 26.38 2.66 12.20
CA ASN A 378 27.27 3.82 12.38
C ASN A 378 27.90 4.31 11.05
N VAL A 379 27.12 5.04 10.28
CA VAL A 379 27.51 5.61 8.97
C VAL A 379 28.69 6.60 9.04
N PHE A 380 29.11 7.02 10.24
CA PHE A 380 30.26 7.92 10.41
C PHE A 380 31.61 7.23 10.44
N HIS A 381 31.64 5.90 10.52
CA HIS A 381 32.86 5.12 10.64
C HIS A 381 33.03 4.19 9.44
N ALA A 382 34.27 4.00 8.98
CA ALA A 382 34.58 3.11 7.86
C ALA A 382 34.00 1.70 8.06
N GLY A 383 33.57 1.06 6.96
CA GLY A 383 32.95 -0.27 6.98
C GLY A 383 31.50 -0.28 7.45
N TRP A 384 30.81 0.86 7.44
CA TRP A 384 29.39 0.94 7.80
C TRP A 384 28.50 0.15 6.86
N GLU A 385 28.97 -0.10 5.64
CA GLU A 385 28.21 -0.81 4.59
C GLU A 385 28.17 -2.31 4.89
N ALA A 386 29.30 -2.89 5.30
CA ALA A 386 29.31 -4.26 5.82
C ALA A 386 28.42 -4.37 7.07
N ARG A 387 28.46 -3.37 7.97
CA ARG A 387 27.58 -3.35 9.15
C ARG A 387 26.11 -3.15 8.78
N TYR A 388 25.79 -2.42 7.71
CA TYR A 388 24.43 -2.27 7.19
C TYR A 388 23.83 -3.64 6.86
N TYR A 389 24.51 -4.42 6.03
CA TYR A 389 24.05 -5.76 5.68
C TYR A 389 24.03 -6.70 6.90
N LYS A 390 25.06 -6.66 7.75
CA LYS A 390 25.09 -7.47 8.98
C LYS A 390 23.93 -7.19 9.93
N GLN A 391 23.53 -5.92 10.09
CA GLN A 391 22.50 -5.53 11.06
C GLN A 391 21.07 -5.59 10.51
N LEU A 392 20.90 -5.48 9.20
CA LEU A 392 19.57 -5.39 8.57
C LEU A 392 19.16 -6.65 7.81
N PHE A 393 20.13 -7.42 7.33
CA PHE A 393 19.91 -8.68 6.60
C PHE A 393 20.40 -9.90 7.39
N ASP A 394 20.98 -9.68 8.59
CA ASP A 394 21.52 -10.71 9.47
C ASP A 394 22.48 -11.67 8.74
N LEU A 395 23.28 -11.12 7.82
CA LEU A 395 24.25 -11.85 7.00
C LEU A 395 25.57 -11.11 6.83
N GLU A 396 26.66 -11.86 6.66
CA GLU A 396 27.94 -11.33 6.18
C GLU A 396 27.86 -11.14 4.66
N ILE A 397 28.15 -9.94 4.18
CA ILE A 397 27.95 -9.60 2.78
C ILE A 397 29.11 -10.06 1.90
N ASP A 398 28.79 -10.70 0.78
CA ASP A 398 29.71 -11.07 -0.30
C ASP A 398 29.11 -10.70 -1.66
N GLU A 399 29.89 -10.81 -2.74
CA GLU A 399 29.43 -10.41 -4.08
C GLU A 399 28.24 -11.26 -4.60
N ILE A 400 28.13 -12.52 -4.20
CA ILE A 400 27.01 -13.39 -4.60
C ILE A 400 25.73 -12.91 -3.93
N ARG A 401 25.77 -12.65 -2.62
CA ARG A 401 24.64 -12.15 -1.84
C ARG A 401 24.24 -10.75 -2.27
N LYS A 402 25.19 -9.86 -2.54
CA LYS A 402 24.90 -8.53 -3.12
C LYS A 402 24.11 -8.66 -4.41
N LYS A 403 24.60 -9.49 -5.34
CA LYS A 403 23.91 -9.74 -6.61
C LYS A 403 22.49 -10.25 -6.40
N GLN A 404 22.29 -11.23 -5.53
CA GLN A 404 20.97 -11.80 -5.23
C GLN A 404 20.00 -10.73 -4.71
N ILE A 405 20.41 -9.95 -3.72
CA ILE A 405 19.57 -8.89 -3.12
C ILE A 405 19.25 -7.81 -4.17
N CYS A 406 20.26 -7.36 -4.93
CA CYS A 406 20.08 -6.31 -5.92
C CYS A 406 19.17 -6.77 -7.08
N VAL A 407 19.38 -7.97 -7.61
CA VAL A 407 18.54 -8.52 -8.67
C VAL A 407 17.10 -8.70 -8.18
N ASN A 408 16.88 -9.24 -6.98
CA ASN A 408 15.52 -9.36 -6.43
C ASN A 408 14.84 -8.01 -6.20
N TYR A 409 15.60 -6.96 -5.86
CA TYR A 409 15.04 -5.59 -5.81
C TYR A 409 14.66 -5.06 -7.19
N LEU A 410 15.51 -5.27 -8.21
CA LEU A 410 15.22 -4.85 -9.60
C LEU A 410 14.03 -5.60 -10.21
N GLU A 411 13.91 -6.91 -9.95
CA GLU A 411 12.72 -7.70 -10.26
C GLU A 411 11.47 -7.06 -9.66
N GLY A 412 11.53 -6.65 -8.39
CA GLY A 412 10.39 -6.05 -7.72
C GLY A 412 9.99 -4.68 -8.25
N ILE A 413 10.97 -3.87 -8.68
CA ILE A 413 10.70 -2.57 -9.29
C ILE A 413 9.96 -2.77 -10.62
N GLU A 414 10.42 -3.71 -11.45
CA GLU A 414 9.72 -4.06 -12.70
C GLU A 414 8.37 -4.71 -12.44
N TRP A 415 8.27 -5.61 -11.46
CA TRP A 415 7.02 -6.26 -11.05
C TRP A 415 5.97 -5.23 -10.66
N THR A 416 6.36 -4.26 -9.82
CA THR A 416 5.48 -3.19 -9.37
C THR A 416 5.03 -2.33 -10.56
N MET A 417 5.95 -1.97 -11.46
CA MET A 417 5.59 -1.19 -12.65
C MET A 417 4.56 -1.93 -13.53
N LYS A 418 4.79 -3.21 -13.81
CA LYS A 418 3.85 -4.05 -14.59
C LYS A 418 2.50 -4.21 -13.88
N TYR A 419 2.50 -4.37 -12.55
CA TYR A 419 1.28 -4.54 -11.76
C TYR A 419 0.34 -3.34 -11.86
N TYR A 420 0.89 -2.12 -11.87
CA TYR A 420 0.10 -0.89 -11.97
C TYR A 420 -0.38 -0.62 -13.39
N THR A 421 0.42 -0.98 -14.42
CA THR A 421 0.13 -0.58 -15.80
C THR A 421 -0.63 -1.63 -16.60
N SER A 422 -0.30 -2.91 -16.43
CA SER A 422 -0.79 -4.00 -17.27
C SER A 422 -1.51 -5.10 -16.49
N GLY A 423 -1.15 -5.32 -15.22
CA GLY A 423 -1.67 -6.39 -14.36
C GLY A 423 -0.55 -7.20 -13.73
N CYS A 424 -0.88 -8.15 -12.85
CA CYS A 424 0.11 -8.90 -12.09
C CYS A 424 0.95 -9.79 -13.01
N PRO A 425 2.27 -9.55 -13.16
CA PRO A 425 3.10 -10.32 -14.09
C PRO A 425 3.47 -11.70 -13.53
N ASP A 426 3.57 -11.83 -12.20
CA ASP A 426 3.82 -13.10 -11.52
C ASP A 426 3.15 -13.09 -10.14
N TRP A 427 2.12 -13.93 -9.99
CA TRP A 427 1.35 -14.06 -8.75
C TRP A 427 2.13 -14.69 -7.59
N ARG A 428 3.24 -15.38 -7.90
CA ARG A 428 4.05 -16.12 -6.93
C ARG A 428 5.36 -15.41 -6.56
N TRP A 429 5.68 -14.30 -7.21
CA TRP A 429 6.86 -13.51 -6.90
C TRP A 429 6.68 -12.73 -5.57
N CYS A 430 7.78 -12.56 -4.83
CA CYS A 430 7.88 -11.65 -3.70
C CYS A 430 9.32 -11.16 -3.51
N TYR A 431 9.46 -10.05 -2.77
CA TYR A 431 10.76 -9.57 -2.30
C TYR A 431 11.13 -10.30 -1.00
N ASN A 432 12.36 -10.83 -0.93
CA ASN A 432 12.76 -11.78 0.12
C ASN A 432 13.33 -11.13 1.39
N TYR A 433 13.40 -9.80 1.47
CA TYR A 433 14.11 -9.10 2.53
C TYR A 433 13.26 -7.96 3.14
N ASN A 434 13.57 -7.59 4.38
CA ASN A 434 12.89 -6.45 5.03
C ASN A 434 13.45 -5.09 4.63
N TYR A 435 14.67 -5.06 4.07
CA TYR A 435 15.40 -3.84 3.72
C TYR A 435 15.88 -3.90 2.26
N PRO A 436 16.06 -2.74 1.60
CA PRO A 436 16.62 -2.69 0.26
C PRO A 436 18.15 -2.86 0.30
N PRO A 437 18.79 -3.22 -0.82
CA PRO A 437 20.25 -3.10 -0.94
C PRO A 437 20.68 -1.63 -0.79
N LEU A 438 21.98 -1.37 -0.64
CA LEU A 438 22.50 -0.02 -0.81
C LEU A 438 22.42 0.38 -2.29
N LEU A 439 22.15 1.65 -2.56
CA LEU A 439 22.09 2.21 -3.93
C LEU A 439 23.44 2.08 -4.64
N LYS A 440 24.54 2.25 -3.89
CA LYS A 440 25.90 2.03 -4.40
C LYS A 440 26.16 0.60 -4.84
N ASP A 441 25.46 -0.38 -4.26
CA ASP A 441 25.57 -1.78 -4.67
C ASP A 441 24.57 -2.07 -5.82
N LEU A 442 23.35 -1.53 -5.74
CA LEU A 442 22.29 -1.69 -6.75
C LEU A 442 22.73 -1.26 -8.15
N ILE A 443 23.43 -0.12 -8.27
CA ILE A 443 23.86 0.42 -9.57
C ILE A 443 24.71 -0.54 -10.40
N HIS A 444 25.48 -1.41 -9.75
CA HIS A 444 26.33 -2.39 -10.44
C HIS A 444 25.53 -3.43 -11.21
N TYR A 445 24.28 -3.67 -10.80
CA TYR A 445 23.38 -4.67 -11.37
C TYR A 445 22.30 -4.06 -12.28
N ILE A 446 22.23 -2.73 -12.38
CA ILE A 446 21.36 -2.07 -13.37
C ILE A 446 21.99 -2.22 -14.77
N PRO A 447 21.27 -2.79 -15.74
CA PRO A 447 21.79 -3.04 -17.07
C PRO A 447 21.90 -1.73 -17.85
N PHE A 448 22.82 -1.71 -18.82
CA PHE A 448 22.94 -0.58 -19.74
C PHE A 448 21.95 -0.68 -20.91
N PHE A 449 21.57 -1.90 -21.26
CA PHE A 449 20.63 -2.20 -22.33
C PHE A 449 19.26 -2.52 -21.76
N GLU A 450 18.24 -2.50 -22.61
CA GLU A 450 16.93 -3.03 -22.25
C GLU A 450 17.06 -4.47 -21.78
N SER A 451 16.40 -4.80 -20.69
CA SER A 451 16.48 -6.09 -20.02
C SER A 451 15.18 -6.32 -19.29
N GLU A 452 14.74 -7.56 -19.29
CA GLU A 452 13.58 -8.01 -18.52
C GLU A 452 14.08 -8.81 -17.32
N PHE A 453 13.74 -8.36 -16.12
CA PHE A 453 13.99 -9.05 -14.86
C PHE A 453 12.84 -9.97 -14.47
N ILE A 454 11.60 -9.61 -14.83
CA ILE A 454 10.43 -10.43 -14.52
C ILE A 454 9.57 -10.73 -15.75
N VAL A 455 9.42 -12.01 -16.05
CA VAL A 455 8.63 -12.50 -17.19
C VAL A 455 7.17 -12.63 -16.78
N ASN A 456 6.26 -12.26 -17.68
CA ASN A 456 4.82 -12.49 -17.50
C ASN A 456 4.51 -13.99 -17.49
N LYS A 457 3.91 -14.46 -16.40
CA LYS A 457 3.43 -15.83 -16.24
C LYS A 457 1.90 -15.86 -16.31
N PRO A 458 1.30 -17.01 -16.68
CA PRO A 458 -0.14 -17.21 -16.55
C PRO A 458 -0.61 -16.93 -15.12
N GLU A 459 -1.83 -16.42 -15.00
CA GLU A 459 -2.43 -16.15 -13.70
C GLU A 459 -2.50 -17.43 -12.86
N ASN A 460 -1.89 -17.38 -11.68
CA ASN A 460 -1.81 -18.51 -10.76
C ASN A 460 -1.92 -18.01 -9.31
N PRO A 461 -3.05 -17.42 -8.91
CA PRO A 461 -3.29 -17.05 -7.52
C PRO A 461 -3.34 -18.29 -6.62
N VAL A 462 -2.97 -18.14 -5.35
CA VAL A 462 -3.17 -19.20 -4.36
C VAL A 462 -4.66 -19.44 -4.09
N ASN A 463 -5.01 -20.60 -3.56
CA ASN A 463 -6.37 -20.81 -3.05
C ASN A 463 -6.67 -19.91 -1.83
N GLU A 464 -7.93 -19.53 -1.62
CA GLU A 464 -8.36 -18.71 -0.49
C GLU A 464 -7.99 -19.31 0.89
N LEU A 465 -8.04 -20.65 1.03
CA LEU A 465 -7.62 -21.33 2.25
C LEU A 465 -6.11 -21.30 2.46
N VAL A 466 -5.33 -21.37 1.36
CA VAL A 466 -3.87 -21.20 1.42
C VAL A 466 -3.52 -19.79 1.87
N GLN A 467 -4.18 -18.78 1.32
CA GLN A 467 -4.03 -17.40 1.79
C GLN A 467 -4.37 -17.27 3.28
N LEU A 468 -5.50 -17.83 3.73
CA LEU A 468 -5.89 -17.76 5.14
C LEU A 468 -4.86 -18.42 6.05
N CYS A 469 -4.37 -19.63 5.70
CA CYS A 469 -3.30 -20.26 6.45
C CYS A 469 -2.04 -19.40 6.50
N TYR A 470 -1.70 -18.72 5.41
CA TYR A 470 -0.50 -17.90 5.33
C TYR A 470 -0.56 -16.65 6.21
N VAL A 471 -1.68 -15.93 6.14
CA VAL A 471 -1.78 -14.57 6.68
C VAL A 471 -2.33 -14.50 8.10
N LEU A 472 -3.08 -15.50 8.55
CA LEU A 472 -3.74 -15.45 9.85
C LEU A 472 -2.75 -15.71 11.00
N PRO A 473 -2.80 -14.89 12.08
CA PRO A 473 -2.08 -15.20 13.31
C PRO A 473 -2.74 -16.36 14.06
N ARG A 474 -2.00 -16.98 14.98
CA ARG A 474 -2.42 -18.16 15.75
C ARG A 474 -3.83 -18.03 16.34
N GLN A 475 -4.16 -16.90 16.95
CA GLN A 475 -5.45 -16.67 17.62
C GLN A 475 -6.63 -16.60 16.65
N SER A 476 -6.37 -16.35 15.36
CA SER A 476 -7.40 -16.27 14.32
C SER A 476 -7.52 -17.53 13.47
N LEU A 477 -6.75 -18.59 13.76
CA LEU A 477 -6.85 -19.86 13.03
C LEU A 477 -8.20 -20.56 13.21
N SER A 478 -9.03 -20.13 14.17
CA SER A 478 -10.43 -20.56 14.30
C SER A 478 -11.31 -20.17 13.11
N LEU A 479 -10.86 -19.25 12.25
CA LEU A 479 -11.53 -18.91 10.99
C LEU A 479 -11.33 -19.95 9.88
N LEU A 480 -10.41 -20.90 10.07
CA LEU A 480 -10.19 -22.01 9.14
C LEU A 480 -11.17 -23.16 9.42
N PRO A 481 -11.44 -24.03 8.43
CA PRO A 481 -12.13 -25.29 8.67
C PRO A 481 -11.43 -26.11 9.76
N ASP A 482 -12.21 -26.71 10.68
CA ASP A 482 -11.65 -27.38 11.87
C ASP A 482 -10.63 -28.47 11.53
N LYS A 483 -10.89 -29.28 10.49
CA LYS A 483 -9.97 -30.32 10.01
C LYS A 483 -8.61 -29.73 9.61
N LEU A 484 -8.62 -28.61 8.89
CA LEU A 484 -7.40 -27.93 8.46
C LEU A 484 -6.68 -27.30 9.65
N ARG A 485 -7.39 -26.58 10.51
CA ARG A 485 -6.82 -25.97 11.72
C ARG A 485 -6.11 -27.01 12.58
N MET A 486 -6.75 -28.14 12.85
CA MET A 486 -6.17 -29.22 13.66
C MET A 486 -4.94 -29.83 13.00
N ALA A 487 -4.99 -30.13 11.69
CA ALA A 487 -3.85 -30.68 10.96
C ALA A 487 -2.67 -29.70 10.95
N LEU A 488 -2.94 -28.42 10.74
CA LEU A 488 -1.95 -27.34 10.68
C LEU A 488 -1.23 -27.19 12.03
N LEU A 489 -1.97 -27.12 13.14
CA LEU A 489 -1.39 -27.05 14.48
C LEU A 489 -0.67 -28.35 14.89
N SER A 490 -1.08 -29.51 14.38
CA SER A 490 -0.41 -30.78 14.67
C SER A 490 0.91 -30.96 13.91
N ASN A 491 1.00 -30.50 12.67
CA ASN A 491 2.16 -30.75 11.79
C ASN A 491 3.11 -29.54 11.67
N HIS A 492 2.58 -28.33 11.86
CA HIS A 492 3.25 -27.08 11.55
C HIS A 492 3.05 -26.01 12.64
N ASP A 493 2.93 -26.41 13.91
CA ASP A 493 2.78 -25.50 15.06
C ASP A 493 3.78 -24.34 15.05
N GLY A 494 5.04 -24.64 14.70
CA GLY A 494 6.15 -23.68 14.66
C GLY A 494 6.02 -22.57 13.62
N TRP A 495 5.06 -22.64 12.67
CA TRP A 495 4.76 -21.53 11.76
C TRP A 495 3.97 -20.39 12.43
N TYR A 496 3.34 -20.66 13.57
CA TYR A 496 2.45 -19.74 14.28
C TYR A 496 2.97 -19.39 15.66
N LYS A 497 4.23 -18.94 15.74
CA LYS A 497 4.83 -18.40 16.96
C LYS A 497 4.06 -17.16 17.45
N GLU A 498 3.92 -17.03 18.76
CA GLU A 498 3.26 -15.87 19.40
C GLU A 498 4.28 -14.84 19.92
N ASP A 499 5.51 -15.28 20.18
CA ASP A 499 6.67 -14.51 20.60
C ASP A 499 7.53 -14.10 19.40
N CYS A 500 7.02 -13.16 18.61
CA CYS A 500 7.77 -12.64 17.46
C CYS A 500 8.58 -11.40 17.85
N ASP A 501 9.80 -11.32 17.31
CA ASP A 501 10.62 -10.12 17.40
C ASP A 501 10.19 -9.08 16.35
N PHE A 502 10.47 -7.80 16.63
CA PHE A 502 10.17 -6.69 15.74
C PHE A 502 11.45 -5.97 15.33
N ILE A 503 11.61 -5.79 14.02
CA ILE A 503 12.75 -5.11 13.41
C ILE A 503 12.27 -3.74 12.90
N TRP A 504 12.87 -2.66 13.36
CA TRP A 504 12.37 -1.30 13.09
C TRP A 504 13.48 -0.27 12.82
N ALA A 505 14.67 -0.72 12.43
CA ALA A 505 15.72 0.22 12.04
C ALA A 505 15.20 1.15 10.94
N TYR A 506 15.45 2.45 11.08
CA TYR A 506 14.96 3.53 10.21
C TYR A 506 13.44 3.76 10.19
N CYS A 507 12.66 3.03 10.99
CA CYS A 507 11.24 3.33 11.22
C CYS A 507 11.08 4.50 12.20
N LYS A 508 9.98 5.24 12.12
CA LYS A 508 9.62 6.28 13.11
C LYS A 508 8.57 5.77 14.08
N TYR A 509 7.56 5.04 13.58
CA TYR A 509 6.50 4.45 14.39
C TYR A 509 6.52 2.92 14.38
N PHE A 510 6.01 2.31 15.45
CA PHE A 510 5.96 0.85 15.61
C PHE A 510 5.21 0.15 14.46
N TRP A 511 4.13 0.75 13.95
CA TRP A 511 3.35 0.16 12.86
C TRP A 511 4.15 0.05 11.54
N GLU A 512 5.26 0.78 11.41
CA GLU A 512 6.18 0.67 10.26
C GLU A 512 7.19 -0.47 10.39
N SER A 513 7.29 -1.08 11.58
CA SER A 513 8.22 -2.18 11.83
C SER A 513 7.93 -3.42 10.97
N HIS A 514 8.90 -4.31 10.91
CA HIS A 514 8.80 -5.64 10.33
C HIS A 514 8.73 -6.66 11.46
N VAL A 515 7.87 -7.67 11.31
CA VAL A 515 7.79 -8.80 12.23
C VAL A 515 8.76 -9.88 11.74
N ASP A 516 9.63 -10.37 12.62
CA ASP A 516 10.45 -11.54 12.35
C ASP A 516 9.58 -12.79 12.49
N LEU A 517 9.06 -13.24 11.35
CA LEU A 517 8.11 -14.36 11.26
C LEU A 517 8.81 -15.61 10.74
N PRO A 518 8.40 -16.81 11.21
CA PRO A 518 8.81 -18.05 10.58
C PRO A 518 8.52 -18.03 9.08
N HIS A 519 9.53 -18.36 8.27
CA HIS A 519 9.34 -18.50 6.84
C HIS A 519 8.37 -19.64 6.53
N ILE A 520 7.36 -19.36 5.71
CA ILE A 520 6.41 -20.35 5.20
C ILE A 520 6.60 -20.41 3.69
N GLU A 521 7.04 -21.56 3.20
CA GLU A 521 7.19 -21.77 1.76
C GLU A 521 5.79 -21.99 1.15
N ILE A 522 5.32 -21.04 0.34
CA ILE A 522 3.97 -21.04 -0.24
C ILE A 522 3.62 -22.36 -0.93
N GLN A 523 4.55 -22.94 -1.70
CA GLN A 523 4.31 -24.20 -2.41
C GLN A 523 4.07 -25.37 -1.45
N LYS A 524 4.85 -25.47 -0.37
CA LYS A 524 4.65 -26.51 0.66
C LYS A 524 3.34 -26.33 1.41
N LEU A 525 2.97 -25.09 1.73
CA LEU A 525 1.70 -24.79 2.35
C LEU A 525 0.53 -25.17 1.43
N GLU A 526 0.64 -24.85 0.15
CA GLU A 526 -0.36 -25.18 -0.87
C GLU A 526 -0.56 -26.69 -0.98
N GLU A 527 0.52 -27.46 -1.16
CA GLU A 527 0.47 -28.93 -1.18
C GLU A 527 -0.15 -29.52 0.10
N PHE A 528 0.16 -28.93 1.26
CA PHE A 528 -0.41 -29.35 2.55
C PHE A 528 -1.92 -29.10 2.64
N VAL A 529 -2.37 -27.90 2.24
CA VAL A 529 -3.79 -27.54 2.25
C VAL A 529 -4.57 -28.43 1.29
N TYR A 530 -4.04 -28.65 0.07
CA TYR A 530 -4.64 -29.57 -0.91
C TYR A 530 -4.82 -30.96 -0.30
N LYS A 531 -3.75 -31.61 0.20
CA LYS A 531 -3.83 -32.96 0.80
C LYS A 531 -4.79 -33.08 1.99
N THR A 532 -5.06 -31.99 2.69
CA THR A 532 -5.86 -32.00 3.93
C THR A 532 -7.35 -31.88 3.65
N ILE A 533 -7.75 -31.11 2.64
CA ILE A 533 -9.15 -30.69 2.44
C ILE A 533 -9.70 -31.11 1.06
N LEU A 534 -8.86 -31.11 0.03
CA LEU A 534 -9.22 -31.37 -1.36
C LEU A 534 -8.80 -32.78 -1.76
#